data_AF-A0AAD7CNW5-F1
#
_entry.id   AF-A0AAD7CNW5-F1
#
_cell.length_a   1.000
_cell.length_b   1.000
_cell.length_c   1.000
_cell.angle_alpha   90.00
_cell.angle_beta   90.00
_cell.angle_gamma   90.00
#
_symmetry.space_group_name_H-M   'P 1'
#
loop_
_entity.id
_entity.type
_entity.pdbx_description
1 polymer ?
#
loop_
_entity_poly.entity_id
_entity_poly.type
_entity_poly.pdbx_seq_one_letter_code
_entity_poly.pdbx_strand_id
1 'polypeptide(L)'
;FLSHFKSAMSPQSSTLTDSTHHEFKELLRRWSDIDLNVPGTIVQPATEEDVIATVKLAAQHNVAFVPKSGGHSLWSTIGTEGFVVDL
;
A
#
# COMPACT_ATOMS: atom_id res chain seq x y z
N PHE A 1 9.30 3.53 -10.29
CA PHE A 1 8.57 3.61 -9.01
C PHE A 1 8.75 2.36 -8.17
N LEU A 2 8.11 1.23 -8.49
CA LEU A 2 8.13 0.01 -7.65
C LEU A 2 9.52 -0.59 -7.39
N SER A 3 10.44 -0.48 -8.35
CA SER A 3 11.83 -0.91 -8.16
C SER A 3 12.55 -0.15 -7.03
N HIS A 4 12.11 1.07 -6.73
CA HIS A 4 12.73 1.92 -5.71
C HIS A 4 12.29 1.54 -4.30
N PHE A 5 11.07 1.00 -4.14
CA PHE A 5 10.61 0.42 -2.87
C PHE A 5 11.51 -0.74 -2.44
N LYS A 6 11.74 -1.70 -3.34
CA LYS A 6 12.56 -2.87 -3.01
C LYS A 6 13.99 -2.54 -2.60
N SER A 7 14.54 -1.41 -3.06
CA SER A 7 15.89 -0.97 -2.68
C SER A 7 15.94 -0.06 -1.45
N ALA A 8 14.85 0.64 -1.14
CA ALA A 8 14.81 1.65 -0.09
C ALA A 8 14.28 1.12 1.25
N MET A 9 13.60 -0.03 1.23
CA MET A 9 12.90 -0.57 2.39
C MET A 9 13.70 -1.70 3.05
N SER A 10 13.39 -1.96 4.31
CA SER A 10 13.98 -3.05 5.10
C SER A 10 13.65 -4.43 4.51
N PRO A 11 14.48 -5.46 4.76
CA PRO A 11 14.22 -6.82 4.28
C PRO A 11 12.90 -7.44 4.77
N GLN A 12 12.34 -6.92 5.87
CA GLN A 12 11.10 -7.39 6.48
C GLN A 12 9.87 -6.71 5.87
N SER A 13 10.05 -5.62 5.11
CA SER A 13 8.96 -4.97 4.40
C SER A 13 8.42 -5.86 3.26
N SER A 14 7.14 -5.68 2.94
CA SER A 14 6.49 -6.36 1.81
C SER A 14 5.96 -5.35 0.80
N THR A 15 6.00 -5.72 -0.49
CA THR A 15 5.42 -4.95 -1.58
C THR A 15 4.73 -5.90 -2.55
N LEU A 16 3.40 -5.89 -2.55
CA LEU A 16 2.57 -6.80 -3.31
C LEU A 16 1.93 -6.07 -4.49
N THR A 17 2.10 -6.60 -5.69
CA THR A 17 1.64 -5.98 -6.96
C THR A 17 0.67 -6.87 -7.74
N ASP A 18 0.54 -8.14 -7.38
CA ASP A 18 -0.37 -9.08 -8.03
C ASP A 18 -1.67 -9.18 -7.25
N SER A 19 -2.72 -8.53 -7.76
CA SER A 19 -4.05 -8.52 -7.13
C SER A 19 -4.75 -9.88 -7.14
N THR A 20 -4.22 -10.86 -7.89
CA THR A 20 -4.76 -12.21 -7.92
C THR A 20 -4.20 -13.08 -6.79
N HIS A 21 -3.04 -12.71 -6.23
CA HIS A 21 -2.35 -13.41 -5.16
C HIS A 21 -3.18 -13.42 -3.86
N HIS A 22 -3.15 -14.54 -3.13
CA HIS A 22 -3.94 -14.71 -1.91
C HIS A 22 -3.61 -13.65 -0.86
N GLU A 23 -2.33 -13.40 -0.62
CA GLU A 23 -1.87 -12.41 0.36
C GLU A 23 -2.35 -10.98 0.02
N PHE A 24 -2.32 -10.60 -1.26
CA PHE A 24 -2.85 -9.30 -1.70
C PHE A 24 -4.34 -9.19 -1.37
N LYS A 25 -5.11 -10.24 -1.67
CA LYS A 25 -6.56 -10.27 -1.39
C LYS A 25 -6.83 -10.17 0.11
N GLU A 26 -6.05 -10.84 0.95
CA GLU A 26 -6.20 -10.77 2.40
C GLU A 26 -5.91 -9.36 2.94
N LEU A 27 -4.85 -8.70 2.47
CA LEU A 27 -4.53 -7.32 2.88
C LEU A 27 -5.53 -6.30 2.35
N LEU A 28 -6.12 -6.55 1.18
CA LEU A 28 -7.18 -5.71 0.63
C LEU A 28 -8.47 -5.76 1.46
N ARG A 29 -8.67 -6.79 2.30
CA ARG A 29 -9.88 -6.91 3.13
C ARG A 29 -10.02 -5.71 4.05
N ARG A 30 -11.27 -5.29 4.24
CA ARG A 30 -11.66 -4.17 5.06
C ARG A 30 -13.03 -4.45 5.66
N TRP A 31 -13.47 -3.58 6.57
CA TRP A 31 -14.70 -3.78 7.33
C TRP A 31 -15.96 -3.86 6.44
N SER A 32 -15.94 -3.24 5.26
CA SER A 32 -17.04 -3.23 4.29
C SER A 32 -16.50 -3.10 2.87
N ASP A 33 -17.20 -3.59 1.85
CA ASP A 33 -16.80 -3.44 0.44
C ASP A 33 -17.38 -2.20 -0.27
N ILE A 34 -18.09 -1.33 0.46
CA ILE A 34 -18.69 -0.09 -0.10
C ILE A 34 -17.60 0.85 -0.62
N ASP A 35 -17.54 1.13 -1.94
CA ASP A 35 -16.48 1.96 -2.54
C ASP A 35 -15.07 1.32 -2.45
N LEU A 36 -15.01 -0.01 -2.42
CA LEU A 36 -13.76 -0.75 -2.55
C LEU A 36 -13.15 -0.52 -3.95
N ASN A 37 -11.98 0.11 -3.99
CA ASN A 37 -11.13 0.20 -5.17
C ASN A 37 -9.89 -0.70 -4.97
N VAL A 38 -9.47 -1.38 -6.04
CA VAL A 38 -8.29 -2.26 -6.02
C VAL A 38 -7.04 -1.41 -6.31
N PRO A 39 -6.09 -1.29 -5.38
CA PRO A 39 -4.88 -0.50 -5.59
C PRO A 39 -3.94 -1.22 -6.56
N GLY A 40 -3.00 -0.48 -7.16
CA GLY A 40 -1.96 -1.08 -8.00
C GLY A 40 -0.91 -1.81 -7.17
N THR A 41 -0.75 -1.43 -5.91
CA THR A 41 0.23 -2.00 -4.99
C THR A 41 -0.24 -1.87 -3.54
N ILE A 42 0.12 -2.85 -2.71
CA ILE A 42 0.03 -2.77 -1.25
C ILE A 42 1.45 -2.83 -0.69
N VAL A 43 1.83 -1.84 0.09
CA VAL A 43 3.12 -1.74 0.79
C VAL A 43 2.88 -1.99 2.27
N GLN A 44 3.65 -2.92 2.86
CA GLN A 44 3.68 -3.16 4.31
C GLN A 44 5.05 -2.77 4.84
N PRO A 45 5.20 -1.55 5.39
CA PRO A 45 6.38 -1.14 6.13
C PRO A 45 6.60 -2.04 7.35
N ALA A 46 7.85 -2.37 7.67
CA ALA A 46 8.17 -3.12 8.89
C ALA A 46 8.77 -2.22 10.00
N THR A 47 9.22 -1.01 9.65
CA THR A 47 9.79 -0.03 10.59
C THR A 47 9.27 1.39 10.32
N GLU A 48 9.57 2.32 11.22
CA GLU A 48 9.27 3.74 11.01
C GLU A 48 10.06 4.31 9.81
N GLU A 49 11.30 3.87 9.63
CA GLU A 49 12.13 4.27 8.49
C GLU A 49 11.52 3.85 7.15
N ASP A 50 10.90 2.66 7.11
CA ASP A 50 10.16 2.18 5.94
C ASP A 50 8.97 3.09 5.60
N VAL A 51 8.23 3.55 6.61
CA VAL A 51 7.13 4.53 6.42
C VAL A 51 7.68 5.84 5.86
N ILE A 52 8.77 6.36 6.44
CA ILE A 52 9.41 7.59 5.97
C ILE A 52 9.88 7.46 4.52
N ALA A 53 10.53 6.34 4.18
CA ALA A 53 11.00 6.06 2.82
C ALA A 53 9.83 5.98 1.84
N THR A 54 8.75 5.28 2.22
CA THR A 54 7.52 5.14 1.43
C THR A 54 6.91 6.49 1.08
N VAL A 55 6.69 7.35 2.06
CA VAL A 55 6.08 8.67 1.84
C VAL A 55 6.99 9.58 1.00
N LYS A 56 8.31 9.55 1.24
CA LYS A 56 9.26 10.32 0.43
C LYS A 56 9.27 9.89 -1.02
N LEU A 57 9.26 8.58 -1.29
CA LEU A 57 9.18 8.04 -2.66
C LEU A 57 7.86 8.43 -3.33
N ALA A 58 6.74 8.36 -2.60
CA ALA A 58 5.43 8.79 -3.11
C ALA A 58 5.46 10.25 -3.57
N ALA A 59 5.98 11.14 -2.73
CA ALA A 59 6.09 12.56 -3.02
C ALA A 59 7.05 12.85 -4.19
N GLN A 60 8.21 12.20 -4.22
CA GLN A 60 9.20 12.36 -5.31
C GLN A 60 8.66 11.94 -6.67
N HIS A 61 7.81 10.90 -6.71
CA HIS A 61 7.26 10.36 -7.94
C HIS A 61 5.84 10.84 -8.24
N ASN A 62 5.28 11.72 -7.40
CA ASN A 62 3.90 12.23 -7.51
C ASN A 62 2.86 11.10 -7.63
N VAL A 63 2.99 10.06 -6.80
CA VAL A 63 2.07 8.92 -6.75
C VAL A 63 1.21 9.04 -5.50
N ALA A 64 -0.11 9.03 -5.69
CA ALA A 64 -1.07 9.07 -4.60
C ALA A 64 -1.10 7.75 -3.82
N PHE A 65 -1.39 7.85 -2.52
CA PHE A 65 -1.54 6.69 -1.67
C PHE A 65 -2.57 6.93 -0.57
N VAL A 66 -3.08 5.84 0.00
CA VAL A 66 -3.92 5.87 1.20
C VAL A 66 -3.28 5.04 2.32
N PRO A 67 -3.16 5.58 3.54
CA PRO A 67 -2.79 4.78 4.69
C PRO A 67 -3.98 3.93 5.16
N LYS A 68 -3.70 2.69 5.55
CA LYS A 68 -4.64 1.73 6.12
C LYS A 68 -4.04 1.17 7.40
N SER A 69 -4.90 0.90 8.38
CA SER A 69 -4.58 0.01 9.50
C SER A 69 -5.82 -0.89 9.73
N GLY A 70 -6.66 -0.62 10.73
CA GLY A 70 -7.89 -1.41 10.97
C GLY A 70 -8.93 -1.46 9.84
N GLY A 71 -8.82 -0.64 8.78
CA GLY A 71 -9.64 -0.77 7.56
C GLY A 71 -11.15 -0.48 7.73
N HIS A 72 -11.52 0.42 8.64
CA HIS A 72 -12.93 0.76 8.92
C HIS A 72 -13.48 1.93 8.10
N SER A 73 -12.63 2.76 7.50
CA SER A 73 -13.08 3.85 6.63
C SER A 73 -13.68 3.30 5.34
N LEU A 74 -14.88 3.77 4.95
CA LEU A 74 -15.48 3.37 3.68
C LEU A 74 -14.82 4.07 2.48
N TRP A 75 -14.20 5.24 2.69
CA TRP A 75 -13.77 6.17 1.63
C TRP A 75 -12.25 6.24 1.46
N SER A 76 -11.49 5.57 2.33
CA SER A 76 -10.03 5.53 2.24
C SER A 76 -9.60 4.42 1.27
N THR A 77 -9.96 4.59 0.00
CA THR A 77 -9.61 3.66 -1.09
C THR A 77 -8.92 4.40 -2.23
N ILE A 78 -8.22 3.65 -3.08
CA ILE A 78 -7.48 4.18 -4.21
C ILE A 78 -7.47 3.15 -5.34
N GLY A 79 -7.47 3.64 -6.58
CA GLY A 79 -7.44 2.80 -7.78
C GLY A 79 -6.05 2.26 -8.11
N THR A 80 -5.96 1.62 -9.27
CA THR A 80 -4.75 0.95 -9.75
C THR A 80 -3.59 1.90 -10.04
N GLU A 81 -3.85 3.19 -10.18
CA GLU A 81 -2.87 4.26 -10.34
C GLU A 81 -2.09 4.60 -9.05
N GLY A 82 -2.61 4.20 -7.89
CA GLY A 82 -2.01 4.47 -6.58
C GLY A 82 -1.73 3.21 -5.79
N PHE A 83 -1.38 3.39 -4.52
CA PHE A 83 -1.04 2.29 -3.62
C PHE A 83 -1.59 2.49 -2.21
N VAL A 84 -1.70 1.39 -1.48
CA VAL A 84 -2.05 1.37 -0.06
C VAL A 84 -0.77 1.21 0.75
N VAL A 85 -0.66 1.95 1.85
CA VAL A 85 0.34 1.71 2.90
C VAL A 85 -0.40 1.07 4.07
N ASP A 86 -0.16 -0.21 4.33
CA ASP A 86 -0.86 -0.97 5.37
C ASP A 86 0.02 -1.09 6.63
N LEU A 87 -0.53 -0.66 7.78
CA LEU A 87 0.16 -0.40 9.05
C LEU A 87 -0.38 -1.26 10.21
#